data_AF-A0A7C9CQ48-F1
#
_entry.id   AF-A0A7C9CQ48-F1
#
_cell.length_a   1.000
_cell.length_b   1.000
_cell.length_c   1.000
_cell.angle_alpha   90.00
_cell.angle_beta   90.00
_cell.angle_gamma   90.00
#
_symmetry.space_group_name_H-M   'P 1'
#
loop_
_entity.id
_entity.type
_entity.pdbx_description
1 polymer ?
#
loop_
_entity_poly.entity_id
_entity_poly.type
_entity_poly.pdbx_seq_one_letter_code
_entity_poly.pdbx_strand_id
1 'polypeptide(L)'
;LFWPPPLYFWPLFLVGQLLNFRVYQLLGESGTYYGVRFGKIIPWVTNFPFGYIRDPQYVGSIMSLLACLSWVPYQYILLWCIGYVFMMYVESKEDPSTRAIVRSPA
;
A
#
# COMPACT_ATOMS: atom_id res chain seq x y z
N LEU A 1 0.76 13.32 -25.80
CA LEU A 1 1.21 12.27 -24.87
C LEU A 1 2.73 12.42 -24.73
N PHE A 2 3.26 12.67 -23.54
CA PHE A 2 4.71 12.86 -23.36
C PHE A 2 5.44 11.52 -23.39
N TRP A 3 6.33 11.37 -24.36
CA TRP A 3 7.24 10.23 -24.48
C TRP A 3 8.61 10.76 -24.91
N PRO A 4 9.71 10.38 -24.24
CA PRO A 4 9.79 9.43 -23.13
C PRO A 4 9.20 9.95 -21.81
N PRO A 5 9.00 9.05 -20.81
CA PRO A 5 8.65 9.41 -19.45
C PRO A 5 9.57 10.47 -18.84
N PRO A 6 9.05 11.40 -18.01
CA PRO A 6 9.91 12.26 -17.20
C PRO A 6 10.83 11.42 -16.30
N LEU A 7 12.01 11.94 -15.98
CA LEU A 7 13.00 11.20 -15.16
C LEU A 7 12.47 10.78 -13.78
N TYR A 8 11.56 11.56 -13.18
CA TYR A 8 10.94 11.22 -11.89
C TYR A 8 10.01 10.01 -11.96
N PHE A 9 9.52 9.63 -13.15
CA PHE A 9 8.61 8.51 -13.34
C PHE A 9 9.23 7.22 -12.83
N TRP A 10 10.44 6.91 -13.30
CA TRP A 10 11.12 5.65 -13.04
C TRP A 10 11.33 5.35 -11.56
N PRO A 11 11.96 6.22 -10.74
CA PRO A 11 12.15 5.93 -9.33
C PRO A 11 10.82 5.85 -8.57
N LEU A 12 9.87 6.75 -8.84
CA LEU A 12 8.56 6.73 -8.16
C LEU A 12 7.77 5.46 -8.47
N PHE A 13 7.68 5.11 -9.75
CA PHE A 13 6.92 3.94 -10.18
C PHE A 13 7.59 2.64 -9.72
N LEU A 14 8.91 2.49 -9.89
CA LEU A 14 9.60 1.26 -9.50
C LEU A 14 9.56 1.04 -7.99
N VAL A 15 9.80 2.06 -7.18
CA VAL A 15 9.72 1.94 -5.72
C VAL A 15 8.27 1.70 -5.27
N GLY A 16 7.30 2.39 -5.87
CA GLY A 16 5.88 2.20 -5.56
C GLY A 16 5.41 0.77 -5.85
N GLN A 17 5.75 0.25 -7.03
CA GLN A 17 5.44 -1.12 -7.41
C GLN A 17 6.19 -2.15 -6.57
N LEU A 18 7.45 -1.89 -6.22
CA LEU A 18 8.22 -2.75 -5.31
C LEU A 18 7.53 -2.87 -3.95
N LEU A 19 7.07 -1.77 -3.37
CA LEU A 19 6.34 -1.79 -2.10
C LEU A 19 5.07 -2.63 -2.19
N ASN A 20 4.25 -2.39 -3.21
CA ASN A 20 3.01 -3.13 -3.44
C ASN A 20 3.26 -4.63 -3.65
N PHE A 21 4.26 -4.98 -4.45
CA PHE A 21 4.63 -6.36 -4.70
C PHE A 21 5.11 -7.05 -3.41
N ARG A 22 5.95 -6.38 -2.62
CA ARG A 22 6.44 -6.92 -1.34
C ARG A 22 5.32 -7.11 -0.33
N VAL A 23 4.36 -6.19 -0.26
CA VAL A 23 3.14 -6.36 0.55
C VAL A 23 2.41 -7.63 0.14
N TYR A 24 2.14 -7.79 -1.16
CA TYR A 24 1.43 -8.96 -1.67
C TYR A 24 2.19 -10.26 -1.43
N GLN A 25 3.51 -10.27 -1.57
CA GLN A 25 4.34 -11.45 -1.26
C GLN A 25 4.27 -11.87 0.21
N LEU A 26 4.15 -10.91 1.13
CA LEU A 26 4.17 -11.17 2.57
C LEU A 26 2.78 -11.53 3.13
N LEU A 27 1.74 -10.83 2.67
CA LEU A 27 0.38 -11.00 3.17
C LEU A 27 -0.46 -11.95 2.31
N GLY A 28 -0.04 -12.20 1.06
CA GLY A 28 -0.83 -12.89 0.05
C GLY A 28 -2.13 -12.15 -0.26
N GLU A 29 -2.97 -12.79 -1.07
CA GLU A 29 -4.31 -12.27 -1.40
C GLU A 29 -5.15 -12.04 -0.13
N SER A 30 -5.15 -13.02 0.78
CA SER A 30 -6.01 -12.99 1.95
C SER A 30 -5.65 -11.87 2.94
N GLY A 31 -4.36 -11.59 3.18
CA GLY A 31 -4.00 -10.47 4.04
C GLY A 31 -4.15 -9.11 3.35
N THR A 32 -3.96 -9.06 2.03
CA THR A 32 -4.09 -7.82 1.24
C THR A 32 -5.56 -7.35 1.12
N TYR A 33 -6.51 -8.28 1.03
CA TYR A 33 -7.93 -7.98 0.85
C TYR A 33 -8.77 -8.20 2.12
N TYR A 34 -8.24 -7.81 3.28
CA TYR A 34 -8.94 -7.84 4.58
C TYR A 34 -9.50 -9.20 4.98
N GLY A 35 -8.80 -10.29 4.66
CA GLY A 35 -9.21 -11.67 5.01
C GLY A 35 -9.50 -11.88 6.48
N VAL A 36 -8.87 -11.11 7.39
CA VAL A 36 -9.17 -11.13 8.84
C VAL A 36 -10.64 -10.82 9.12
N ARG A 37 -11.24 -9.89 8.36
CA ARG A 37 -12.66 -9.52 8.48
C ARG A 37 -13.61 -10.66 8.06
N PHE A 38 -13.08 -11.64 7.33
CA PHE A 38 -13.78 -12.86 6.92
C PHE A 38 -13.35 -14.09 7.73
N GLY A 39 -12.68 -13.90 8.87
CA GLY A 39 -12.24 -14.98 9.76
C GLY A 39 -10.97 -15.72 9.33
N LYS A 40 -10.24 -15.21 8.32
CA LYS A 40 -8.95 -15.81 7.93
C LYS A 40 -7.85 -15.41 8.92
N ILE A 41 -6.99 -16.36 9.23
CA ILE A 41 -5.83 -16.15 10.10
C ILE A 41 -4.70 -15.52 9.26
N ILE A 42 -4.42 -14.24 9.50
CA ILE A 42 -3.33 -13.52 8.83
C ILE A 42 -2.22 -13.27 9.85
N PRO A 43 -0.97 -13.70 9.58
CA PRO A 43 0.14 -13.53 10.49
C PRO A 43 0.59 -12.07 10.57
N TRP A 44 1.07 -11.64 11.74
CA TRP A 44 1.76 -10.36 11.87
C TRP A 44 3.11 -10.41 11.16
N VAL A 45 3.38 -9.42 10.29
CA VAL A 45 4.63 -9.36 9.51
C VAL A 45 5.38 -8.07 9.83
N THR A 46 6.66 -8.19 10.15
CA THR A 46 7.56 -7.05 10.45
C THR A 46 8.66 -6.86 9.41
N ASN A 47 8.82 -7.82 8.49
CA ASN A 47 9.77 -7.70 7.39
C ASN A 47 9.46 -6.46 6.54
N PHE A 48 10.50 -5.93 5.89
CA PHE A 48 10.31 -4.82 4.96
C PHE A 48 9.22 -5.18 3.92
N PRO A 49 8.18 -4.33 3.78
CA PRO A 49 8.14 -2.92 4.20
C PRO A 49 7.45 -2.60 5.55
N PHE A 50 6.76 -3.54 6.19
CA PHE A 50 5.88 -3.30 7.36
C PHE A 50 6.59 -2.84 8.64
N GLY A 51 7.89 -3.09 8.80
CA GLY A 51 8.69 -2.60 9.93
C GLY A 51 9.18 -1.15 9.80
N TYR A 52 9.01 -0.52 8.63
CA TYR A 52 9.56 0.80 8.31
C TYR A 52 8.49 1.80 7.87
N ILE A 53 7.43 1.30 7.24
CA ILE A 53 6.35 2.09 6.68
C ILE A 53 5.05 1.55 7.26
N ARG A 54 4.21 2.44 7.80
CA ARG A 54 2.96 2.06 8.48
C ARG A 54 1.98 1.35 7.53
N ASP A 55 1.68 1.97 6.39
CA ASP A 55 0.74 1.42 5.42
C ASP A 55 1.39 1.36 4.02
N PRO A 56 2.34 0.42 3.82
CA PRO A 56 3.23 0.41 2.67
C PRO A 56 2.53 0.22 1.33
N GLN A 57 1.37 -0.43 1.30
CA GLN A 57 0.57 -0.59 0.09
C GLN A 57 -0.01 0.74 -0.39
N TYR A 58 -0.54 1.55 0.53
CA TYR A 58 -1.08 2.86 0.19
C TYR A 58 0.02 3.82 -0.24
N VAL A 59 1.15 3.82 0.47
CA VAL A 59 2.33 4.60 0.07
C VAL A 59 2.81 4.19 -1.32
N GLY A 60 2.94 2.89 -1.58
CA GLY A 60 3.36 2.39 -2.89
C GLY A 60 2.40 2.80 -4.01
N SER A 61 1.09 2.71 -3.75
CA SER A 61 0.05 3.09 -4.71
C SER A 61 0.03 4.60 -5.00
N ILE A 62 0.19 5.45 -3.98
CA ILE A 62 0.34 6.90 -4.15
C ILE A 62 1.58 7.23 -4.98
N MET A 63 2.72 6.60 -4.71
CA MET A 63 3.95 6.81 -5.50
C MET A 63 3.76 6.44 -6.97
N SER A 64 3.13 5.30 -7.25
CA SER A 64 2.82 4.87 -8.63
C SER A 64 1.86 5.84 -9.33
N LEU A 65 0.87 6.40 -8.62
CA LEU A 65 -0.04 7.40 -9.18
C LEU A 65 0.67 8.72 -9.49
N LEU A 66 1.51 9.21 -8.58
CA LEU A 66 2.29 10.43 -8.78
C LEU A 66 3.29 10.30 -9.93
N ALA A 67 3.87 9.11 -10.15
CA ALA A 67 4.69 8.85 -11.32
C ALA A 67 3.93 9.16 -12.63
N CYS A 68 2.64 8.84 -12.67
CA CYS A 68 1.78 8.96 -13.86
C CYS A 68 1.26 10.38 -14.16
N LEU A 69 1.72 11.42 -13.44
CA LEU A 69 1.26 12.82 -13.60
C LEU A 69 1.34 13.36 -15.04
N SER A 70 2.26 12.86 -15.86
CA SER A 70 2.40 13.30 -17.26
C SER A 70 1.41 12.66 -18.23
N TRP A 71 0.66 11.64 -17.82
CA TRP A 71 -0.33 10.95 -18.65
C TRP A 71 -1.74 11.05 -18.12
N VAL A 72 -1.91 11.21 -16.81
CA VAL A 72 -3.22 11.23 -16.16
C VAL A 72 -3.50 12.64 -15.63
N PRO A 73 -4.66 13.23 -15.93
CA PRO A 73 -5.04 14.54 -15.40
C PRO A 73 -4.94 14.59 -13.86
N TYR A 74 -4.36 15.67 -13.34
CA TYR A 74 -4.02 15.79 -11.92
C TYR A 74 -5.22 15.54 -10.99
N GLN A 75 -6.42 15.95 -11.39
CA GLN A 75 -7.65 15.81 -10.62
C GLN A 75 -7.97 14.35 -10.27
N TYR A 76 -7.69 13.41 -11.19
CA TYR A 76 -7.92 11.99 -10.94
C TYR A 76 -6.86 11.43 -9.98
N ILE A 77 -5.59 11.78 -10.19
CA ILE A 77 -4.51 11.39 -9.27
C ILE A 77 -4.78 11.93 -7.86
N LEU A 78 -5.17 13.20 -7.75
CA LEU A 78 -5.47 13.84 -6.48
C LEU A 78 -6.63 13.14 -5.76
N LEU A 79 -7.72 12.84 -6.48
CA LEU A 79 -8.87 12.12 -5.91
C LEU A 79 -8.44 10.77 -5.31
N TRP A 80 -7.66 9.97 -6.05
CA TRP A 80 -7.17 8.68 -5.55
C TRP A 80 -6.20 8.83 -4.37
N CYS A 81 -5.29 9.81 -4.41
CA CYS A 81 -4.37 10.08 -3.30
C CYS A 81 -5.13 10.48 -2.03
N ILE A 82 -6.15 11.33 -2.14
CA ILE A 82 -7.02 11.68 -1.01
C ILE A 82 -7.73 10.44 -0.48
N GLY A 83 -8.26 9.57 -1.35
CA GLY A 83 -8.88 8.31 -0.96
C GLY A 83 -7.94 7.40 -0.16
N TYR A 84 -6.69 7.25 -0.61
CA TYR A 84 -5.69 6.47 0.12
C TYR A 84 -5.31 7.09 1.47
N VAL A 85 -5.11 8.41 1.53
CA VAL A 85 -4.84 9.11 2.79
C VAL A 85 -6.01 8.99 3.75
N PHE A 86 -7.24 9.07 3.24
CA PHE A 86 -8.45 8.85 4.03
C PHE A 86 -8.50 7.42 4.61
N MET A 87 -8.21 6.39 3.80
CA MET A 87 -8.14 5.01 4.29
C MET A 87 -7.05 4.84 5.34
N MET A 88 -5.85 5.38 5.10
CA MET A 88 -4.76 5.38 6.11
C MET A 88 -5.20 6.04 7.41
N TYR A 89 -5.94 7.15 7.34
CA TYR A 89 -6.47 7.83 8.52
C TYR A 89 -7.50 6.96 9.26
N VAL A 90 -8.48 6.39 8.56
CA VAL A 90 -9.49 5.51 9.15
C VAL A 90 -8.83 4.32 9.83
N GLU A 91 -7.93 3.63 9.12
CA GLU A 91 -7.23 2.48 9.68
C GLU A 91 -6.36 2.87 10.86
N SER A 92 -5.74 4.05 10.87
CA SER A 92 -4.92 4.51 12.00
C SER A 92 -5.67 4.60 13.34
N LYS A 93 -7.01 4.60 13.29
CA LYS A 93 -7.89 4.60 14.48
C LYS A 93 -8.32 3.20 14.90
N GLU A 94 -8.06 2.19 14.09
CA GLU A 94 -8.41 0.81 14.40
C GLU A 94 -7.41 0.17 15.38
N ASP A 95 -7.92 -0.74 16.20
CA ASP A 95 -7.08 -1.56 17.07
C ASP A 95 -6.15 -2.43 16.22
N PRO A 96 -4.81 -2.36 16.41
CA PRO A 96 -3.86 -3.17 15.66
C PRO A 96 -4.17 -4.67 15.68
N SER A 97 -4.74 -5.20 16.76
CA SER A 97 -5.11 -6.61 16.89
C SER A 97 -6.17 -7.07 15.88
N THR A 98 -6.91 -6.13 15.29
CA THR A 98 -7.91 -6.41 14.25
C THR A 98 -7.31 -6.54 12.84
N ARG A 99 -6.04 -6.15 12.66
CA ARG A 99 -5.36 -6.15 11.36
C ARG A 99 -4.62 -7.45 11.06
N ALA A 100 -4.10 -8.11 12.10
CA ALA A 100 -3.46 -9.40 11.99
C ALA A 100 -3.48 -10.11 13.35
N ILE A 101 -3.43 -11.45 13.32
CA ILE A 101 -3.48 -12.27 14.52
C ILE A 101 -2.05 -12.48 15.01
N VAL A 102 -1.79 -12.03 16.24
CA VAL A 102 -0.57 -12.42 16.96
C VAL A 102 -0.73 -13.89 17.33
N ARG A 103 0.00 -14.79 16.67
CA ARG A 103 0.13 -16.14 17.21
C ARG A 103 0.87 -16.02 18.56
N SER A 104 0.21 -16.41 19.65
CA SER A 104 0.89 -16.62 20.94
C SER A 104 2.08 -17.56 20.70
N PRO A 105 3.28 -17.26 21.21
CA PRO A 105 4.31 -18.29 21.28
C PRO A 105 3.77 -19.42 22.17
N ALA A 106 3.88 -20.64 21.66
CA ALA A 106 3.62 -21.88 22.40
C ALA A 106 4.79 -22.18 23.35
#